data_AF-R1H735-F1
#
_entry.id   AF-R1H735-F1
#
_cell.length_a   1.000
_cell.length_b   1.000
_cell.length_c   1.000
_cell.angle_alpha   90.00
_cell.angle_beta   90.00
_cell.angle_gamma   90.00
#
_symmetry.space_group_name_H-M   'P 1'
#
loop_
_entity.id
_entity.type
_entity.pdbx_description
1 polymer ?
#
loop_
_entity_poly.entity_id
_entity_poly.type
_entity_poly.pdbx_seq_one_letter_code
_entity_poly.pdbx_strand_id
1 'polypeptide(L)'
;MPGERIIGWTLHYLTGIAFAALLIGIWGGSWTQTPTLGPALIIGIGTVVAPFLLMQPGMGAGIAASRTTHPTSARIQSLITHGVFGLGLYASGWAIKLLQWA
;
A
#
# COMPACT_ATOMS: atom_id res chain seq x y z
N MET A 1 -7.45 -23.33 3.60
CA MET A 1 -8.89 -23.70 3.70
C MET A 1 -9.62 -23.36 2.39
N PRO A 2 -10.70 -24.04 1.98
CA PRO A 2 -11.48 -23.60 0.83
C PRO A 2 -11.95 -22.14 1.03
N GLY A 3 -11.73 -21.26 0.05
CA GLY A 3 -12.14 -19.86 0.11
C GLY A 3 -11.12 -18.86 0.68
N GLU A 4 -10.06 -19.32 1.36
CA GLU A 4 -9.00 -18.45 1.92
C GLU A 4 -8.37 -17.54 0.86
N ARG A 5 -8.14 -18.08 -0.34
CA ARG A 5 -7.63 -17.31 -1.47
C ARG A 5 -8.58 -16.17 -1.85
N ILE A 6 -9.87 -16.44 -2.02
CA ILE A 6 -10.86 -15.44 -2.43
C ILE A 6 -10.92 -14.32 -1.38
N ILE A 7 -11.05 -14.70 -0.10
CA ILE A 7 -11.09 -13.73 1.01
C ILE A 7 -9.81 -12.89 1.03
N GLY A 8 -8.65 -13.52 0.87
CA GLY A 8 -7.36 -12.83 0.83
C GLY A 8 -7.27 -11.80 -0.29
N TRP A 9 -7.64 -12.16 -1.52
CA TRP A 9 -7.66 -11.22 -2.66
C TRP A 9 -8.68 -10.10 -2.45
N THR A 10 -9.88 -10.41 -1.97
CA THR A 10 -10.91 -9.38 -1.71
C THR A 10 -10.44 -8.37 -0.68
N LEU A 11 -9.94 -8.82 0.47
CA LEU A 11 -9.41 -7.92 1.50
C LEU A 11 -8.21 -7.13 1.00
N HIS A 12 -7.33 -7.74 0.21
CA HIS A 12 -6.18 -7.06 -0.39
C HIS A 12 -6.60 -5.90 -1.31
N TYR A 13 -7.52 -6.13 -2.23
CA TYR A 13 -8.01 -5.06 -3.11
C TYR A 13 -8.80 -4.00 -2.36
N LEU A 14 -9.66 -4.38 -1.41
CA LEU A 14 -10.44 -3.41 -0.63
C LEU A 14 -9.54 -2.50 0.22
N THR A 15 -8.52 -3.05 0.86
CA THR A 15 -7.54 -2.24 1.60
C THR A 15 -6.74 -1.33 0.67
N GLY A 16 -6.33 -1.81 -0.51
CA GLY A 16 -5.68 -0.98 -1.53
C GLY A 16 -6.55 0.21 -1.98
N ILE A 17 -7.84 -0.03 -2.23
CA ILE A 17 -8.82 1.02 -2.56
C ILE A 17 -8.96 2.00 -1.39
N ALA A 18 -9.06 1.50 -0.16
CA ALA A 18 -9.16 2.35 1.03
C ALA A 18 -7.93 3.25 1.20
N PHE A 19 -6.71 2.76 0.94
CA PHE A 19 -5.50 3.59 0.99
C PHE A 19 -5.44 4.61 -0.15
N ALA A 20 -5.88 4.26 -1.35
CA ALA A 20 -6.00 5.23 -2.44
C ALA A 20 -7.02 6.34 -2.09
N ALA A 21 -8.17 5.97 -1.51
CA ALA A 21 -9.16 6.92 -1.02
C ALA A 21 -8.60 7.79 0.12
N LEU A 22 -7.79 7.22 1.02
CA LEU A 22 -7.13 7.95 2.10
C LEU A 22 -6.18 9.03 1.56
N LEU A 23 -5.43 8.71 0.50
CA LEU A 23 -4.56 9.69 -0.17
C LEU A 23 -5.37 10.91 -0.62
N ILE A 24 -6.47 10.67 -1.34
CA ILE A 24 -7.35 11.74 -1.83
C ILE A 24 -8.06 12.45 -0.67
N GLY A 25 -8.43 11.73 0.39
CA GLY A 25 -9.05 12.31 1.58
C GLY A 25 -8.13 13.26 2.34
N ILE A 26 -6.83 12.97 2.40
CA ILE A 26 -5.85 13.81 3.12
C ILE A 26 -5.35 14.97 2.26
N TRP A 27 -4.98 14.72 0.99
CA TRP A 27 -4.42 15.76 0.11
C TRP A 27 -5.44 16.46 -0.78
N GLY A 28 -6.69 16.00 -0.77
CA GLY A 28 -7.78 16.54 -1.56
C GLY A 28 -7.78 16.07 -3.02
N GLY A 29 -8.89 16.34 -3.71
CA GLY A 29 -9.04 16.07 -5.14
C GLY A 29 -8.09 16.89 -6.04
N SER A 30 -7.50 17.97 -5.53
CA SER A 30 -6.46 18.72 -6.26
C SER A 30 -5.23 17.86 -6.56
N TRP A 31 -4.92 16.87 -5.71
CA TRP A 31 -3.81 15.96 -5.96
C TRP A 31 -4.00 15.15 -7.25
N THR A 32 -5.23 14.79 -7.65
CA THR A 32 -5.43 14.11 -8.94
C THR A 32 -5.21 15.03 -10.14
N GLN A 33 -5.36 16.34 -9.96
CA GLN A 33 -5.13 17.34 -11.01
C GLN A 33 -3.65 17.68 -11.17
N THR A 34 -2.91 17.68 -10.06
CA THR A 34 -1.46 17.86 -10.02
C THR A 34 -0.81 16.75 -9.19
N PRO A 35 -0.73 15.52 -9.72
CA PRO A 35 -0.14 14.40 -9.00
C PRO A 35 1.31 14.71 -8.66
N THR A 36 1.66 14.55 -7.39
CA THR A 36 3.04 14.69 -6.88
C THR A 36 3.47 13.40 -6.20
N LEU A 37 4.77 13.11 -6.26
CA LEU A 37 5.33 11.85 -5.76
C LEU A 37 5.26 11.73 -4.23
N GLY A 38 5.47 12.83 -3.50
CA GLY A 38 5.57 12.85 -2.05
C GLY A 38 4.35 12.23 -1.34
N PRO A 39 3.13 12.73 -1.56
CA PRO A 39 1.90 12.17 -0.95
C PRO A 39 1.69 10.70 -1.25
N ALA A 40 1.97 10.26 -2.48
CA ALA A 40 1.83 8.87 -2.89
C ALA A 40 2.82 7.94 -2.19
N LEU A 41 4.08 8.36 -2.03
CA LEU A 41 5.06 7.60 -1.26
C LEU A 41 4.78 7.61 0.24
N ILE A 42 4.26 8.71 0.80
CA ILE A 42 3.87 8.77 2.22
C ILE A 42 2.77 7.74 2.50
N ILE A 43 1.72 7.70 1.68
CA ILE A 43 0.66 6.70 1.83
C ILE A 43 1.22 5.30 1.57
N GLY A 44 1.94 5.11 0.45
CA GLY A 44 2.55 3.85 0.07
C GLY A 44 3.38 3.26 1.21
N ILE A 45 4.44 3.92 1.64
CA ILE A 45 5.30 3.47 2.74
C ILE A 45 4.54 3.39 4.08
N GLY A 46 3.61 4.31 4.33
CA GLY A 46 2.79 4.30 5.54
C GLY A 46 1.98 3.02 5.72
N THR A 47 1.55 2.39 4.62
CA THR A 47 0.82 1.12 4.69
C THR A 47 1.61 -0.03 5.31
N VAL A 48 2.95 0.06 5.40
CA VAL A 48 3.85 -0.95 6.00
C VAL A 48 3.56 -1.18 7.49
N VAL A 49 2.88 -0.23 8.16
CA VAL A 49 2.36 -0.42 9.52
C VAL A 49 1.46 -1.65 9.61
N ALA A 50 0.61 -1.89 8.61
CA ALA A 50 -0.31 -3.02 8.59
C ALA A 50 0.42 -4.38 8.58
N PRO A 51 1.35 -4.67 7.65
CA PRO A 51 2.09 -5.92 7.70
C PRO A 51 3.01 -6.01 8.93
N PHE A 52 3.63 -4.93 9.40
CA PHE A 52 4.57 -5.02 10.52
C PHE A 52 3.89 -5.29 11.86
N LEU A 53 2.69 -4.73 12.09
CA LEU A 53 2.03 -4.79 13.40
C LEU A 53 0.83 -5.74 13.45
N LEU A 54 0.21 -6.05 12.30
CA LEU A 54 -0.99 -6.90 12.26
C LEU A 54 -0.69 -8.22 11.55
N MET A 55 -0.26 -8.16 10.28
CA MET A 55 -0.19 -9.37 9.45
C MET A 55 0.98 -10.27 9.85
N GLN A 56 2.20 -9.74 9.96
CA GLN A 56 3.38 -10.53 10.33
C GLN A 56 3.23 -11.16 11.73
N PRO A 57 2.77 -10.44 12.77
CA PRO A 57 2.42 -11.06 14.05
C PRO A 57 1.34 -12.14 13.92
N GLY A 58 0.23 -11.85 13.23
CA GLY A 58 -0.88 -12.80 13.03
C GLY A 58 -0.48 -14.07 12.27
N MET A 59 0.55 -13.98 11.42
CA MET A 59 1.14 -15.10 10.69
C MET A 59 2.27 -15.80 11.45
N GLY A 60 2.56 -15.40 12.69
CA GLY A 60 3.62 -15.99 13.52
C GLY A 60 5.04 -15.47 13.23
N ALA A 61 5.20 -14.55 12.26
CA ALA A 61 6.49 -13.93 11.94
C ALA A 61 6.95 -12.89 12.98
N GLY A 62 6.10 -12.55 13.95
CA GLY A 62 6.38 -11.57 15.01
C GLY A 62 6.27 -10.12 14.54
N ILE A 63 6.42 -9.16 15.47
CA ILE A 63 6.37 -7.73 15.16
C ILE A 63 7.53 -7.39 14.23
N ALA A 64 7.20 -6.72 13.11
CA ALA A 64 8.14 -6.39 12.04
C ALA A 64 9.02 -7.59 11.64
N ALA A 65 8.41 -8.76 11.43
CA ALA A 65 9.06 -10.01 11.01
C ALA A 65 10.21 -10.49 11.93
N SER A 66 10.22 -10.08 13.20
CA SER A 66 11.31 -10.35 14.16
C SER A 66 11.61 -11.82 14.42
N ARG A 67 10.67 -12.74 14.14
CA ARG A 67 10.84 -14.19 14.31
C ARG A 67 11.15 -14.93 13.01
N THR A 68 11.35 -14.22 11.90
CA THR A 68 11.77 -14.84 10.63
C THR A 68 13.27 -15.13 10.64
N THR A 69 13.74 -16.04 9.77
CA THR A 69 15.16 -16.39 9.64
C THR A 69 16.03 -15.19 9.21
N HIS A 70 15.47 -14.27 8.41
CA HIS A 70 16.15 -13.08 7.89
C HIS A 70 15.27 -11.82 8.06
N PRO A 71 15.15 -11.26 9.28
CA PRO A 71 14.20 -10.18 9.59
C PRO A 71 14.46 -8.90 8.80
N THR A 72 15.72 -8.53 8.61
CA THR A 72 16.09 -7.33 7.83
C THR A 72 15.66 -7.45 6.37
N SER A 73 15.86 -8.63 5.77
CA SER A 73 15.44 -8.88 4.38
C SER A 73 13.91 -8.76 4.24
N ALA A 74 13.16 -9.38 5.16
CA ALA A 74 11.70 -9.31 5.17
C ALA A 74 11.17 -7.87 5.33
N ARG A 75 11.83 -7.04 6.15
CA ARG A 75 11.50 -5.61 6.32
C ARG A 75 11.78 -4.80 5.06
N ILE A 76 12.97 -4.97 4.47
CA ILE A 76 13.35 -4.30 3.22
C ILE A 76 12.38 -4.69 2.10
N GLN A 77 12.07 -5.97 1.96
CA GLN A 77 11.11 -6.43 0.96
C GLN A 77 9.73 -5.79 1.17
N SER A 78 9.26 -5.70 2.41
CA SER A 78 8.01 -5.00 2.71
C SER A 78 8.07 -3.52 2.31
N LEU A 79 9.15 -2.82 2.64
CA LEU A 79 9.35 -1.42 2.24
C LEU A 79 9.38 -1.26 0.72
N ILE A 80 10.06 -2.15 -0.01
CA ILE A 80 10.10 -2.14 -1.47
C ILE A 80 8.71 -2.34 -2.05
N THR A 81 7.97 -3.37 -1.61
CA THR A 81 6.63 -3.67 -2.12
C THR A 81 5.67 -2.50 -1.91
N HIS A 82 5.70 -1.87 -0.74
CA HIS A 82 4.82 -0.75 -0.42
C HIS A 82 5.29 0.57 -1.04
N GLY A 83 6.61 0.72 -1.29
CA GLY A 83 7.15 1.78 -2.13
C GLY A 83 6.65 1.66 -3.57
N VAL A 84 6.66 0.45 -4.15
CA VAL A 84 6.10 0.18 -5.48
C VAL A 84 4.61 0.48 -5.52
N PHE A 85 3.85 0.12 -4.47
CA PHE A 85 2.44 0.53 -4.36
C PHE A 85 2.28 2.06 -4.39
N GLY A 86 3.11 2.81 -3.64
CA GLY A 86 3.12 4.28 -3.69
C GLY A 86 3.44 4.83 -5.09
N LEU A 87 4.40 4.25 -5.80
CA LEU A 87 4.66 4.59 -7.20
C LEU A 87 3.47 4.29 -8.11
N GLY A 88 2.76 3.19 -7.86
CA GLY A 88 1.52 2.83 -8.56
C GLY A 88 0.39 3.85 -8.32
N LEU A 89 0.24 4.35 -7.09
CA LEU A 89 -0.69 5.44 -6.79
C LEU A 89 -0.33 6.70 -7.58
N TYR A 90 0.95 7.08 -7.61
CA TYR A 90 1.42 8.24 -8.37
C TYR A 90 1.15 8.10 -9.88
N ALA A 91 1.46 6.94 -10.46
CA ALA A 91 1.17 6.63 -11.86
C ALA A 91 -0.34 6.68 -12.15
N SER A 92 -1.16 6.18 -11.23
CA SER A 92 -2.62 6.21 -11.34
C SER A 92 -3.16 7.65 -11.28
N GLY A 93 -2.58 8.51 -10.44
CA GLY A 93 -2.90 9.94 -10.42
C GLY A 93 -2.64 10.61 -11.78
N TRP A 94 -1.51 10.29 -12.42
CA TRP A 94 -1.23 10.76 -13.78
C TRP A 94 -2.18 10.20 -14.82
N ALA A 95 -2.55 8.91 -14.72
CA ALA A 95 -3.53 8.31 -15.62
C ALA A 95 -4.91 9.00 -15.50
N ILE A 96 -5.37 9.27 -14.27
CA ILE A 96 -6.61 10.03 -14.02
C ILE A 96 -6.51 11.42 -14.62
N LYS A 97 -5.39 12.11 -14.42
CA LYS A 97 -5.15 13.43 -15.03
C LYS A 97 -5.25 13.35 -16.55
N LEU A 98 -4.64 12.37 -17.20
CA LEU A 98 -4.72 12.24 -18.66
C LEU A 98 -6.16 11.99 -19.15
N LEU A 99 -6.91 11.15 -18.43
CA LEU A 99 -8.31 10.83 -18.77
C LEU A 99 -9.25 12.03 -18.57
N GLN A 100 -8.96 12.95 -17.64
CA GLN A 100 -9.75 14.17 -17.44
C GLN A 100 -9.56 15.22 -18.55
N TRP A 101 -8.51 15.07 -19.38
CA TRP A 101 -8.13 16.01 -20.43
C TRP A 101 -8.26 15.41 -21.84
N ALA A 102 -8.81 14.20 -21.94
CA ALA A 102 -9.18 13.53 -23.19
C ALA A 102 -10.68 13.73 -23.48
#